data_AF-A0A963WNI7-F1
#
_entry.id   AF-A0A963WNI7-F1
#
_cell.length_a   1.000
_cell.length_b   1.000
_cell.length_c   1.000
_cell.angle_alpha   90.00
_cell.angle_beta   90.00
_cell.angle_gamma   90.00
#
_symmetry.space_group_name_H-M   'P 1'
#
loop_
_entity.id
_entity.type
_entity.pdbx_description
1 polymer ?
#
loop_
_entity_poly.entity_id
_entity_poly.type
_entity_poly.pdbx_seq_one_letter_code
_entity_poly.pdbx_strand_id
1 'polypeptide(L)'
;LDVGGSMDPHIKLVEELFSAATAEFKNLEFFYFHNCLYEGIWKDNRRRWSQRTKTWDVLHKYGHDYKVIFVGDAAMSPYEVSHPGGSVEHMNDEPGALWLERFVHTYPATVWLNPVEERQWDYSTSTQMIRDLMGGSMYPLTLDGLEDAMRELTRKKH
;
A
#
# COMPACT_ATOMS: atom_id res chain seq x y z
N LEU A 1 -2.53 4.49 -1.10
CA LEU A 1 -3.73 4.12 -1.87
C LEU A 1 -3.29 3.86 -3.29
N ASP A 2 -3.52 2.67 -3.79
CA ASP A 2 -3.31 2.36 -5.19
C ASP A 2 -4.36 3.07 -6.04
N VAL A 3 -3.96 3.60 -7.19
CA VAL A 3 -4.80 4.42 -8.05
C VAL A 3 -4.69 4.00 -9.50
N GLY A 4 -5.80 4.06 -10.24
CA GLY A 4 -5.88 3.64 -11.64
C GLY A 4 -6.49 2.26 -11.82
N GLY A 5 -7.19 2.08 -12.94
CA GLY A 5 -7.68 0.79 -13.38
C GLY A 5 -8.74 0.20 -12.45
N SER A 6 -8.49 -1.00 -11.94
CA SER A 6 -9.40 -1.75 -11.06
C SER A 6 -9.59 -1.11 -9.68
N MET A 7 -8.70 -0.21 -9.26
CA MET A 7 -8.81 0.48 -7.98
C MET A 7 -9.68 1.73 -8.01
N ASP A 8 -9.93 2.32 -9.18
CA ASP A 8 -10.68 3.58 -9.31
C ASP A 8 -12.04 3.61 -8.59
N PRO A 9 -12.86 2.53 -8.61
CA PRO A 9 -14.13 2.49 -7.87
C PRO A 9 -13.98 2.50 -6.34
N HIS A 10 -12.83 2.08 -5.82
CA HIS A 10 -12.59 1.88 -4.39
C HIS A 10 -11.94 3.09 -3.71
N ILE A 11 -11.18 3.92 -4.45
CA ILE A 11 -10.40 5.03 -3.90
C ILE A 11 -11.27 5.95 -3.04
N LYS A 12 -12.39 6.44 -3.60
CA LYS A 12 -13.26 7.41 -2.91
C LYS A 12 -13.85 6.83 -1.63
N LEU A 13 -14.28 5.57 -1.65
CA LEU A 13 -14.82 4.90 -0.47
C LEU A 13 -13.76 4.77 0.63
N VAL A 14 -12.54 4.38 0.26
CA VAL A 14 -11.43 4.22 1.19
C VAL A 14 -11.03 5.57 1.79
N GLU A 15 -10.93 6.61 0.96
CA GLU A 15 -10.67 7.97 1.41
C GLU A 15 -11.74 8.44 2.41
N GLU A 16 -13.01 8.26 2.09
CA GLU A 16 -14.13 8.64 2.97
C GLU A 16 -14.11 7.86 4.29
N LEU A 17 -13.86 6.54 4.24
CA LEU A 17 -13.76 5.68 5.42
C LEU A 17 -12.66 6.17 6.38
N PHE A 18 -11.44 6.34 5.88
CA PHE A 18 -10.32 6.78 6.71
C PHE A 18 -10.43 8.26 7.11
N SER A 19 -11.03 9.10 6.27
CA SER A 19 -11.32 10.50 6.61
C SER A 19 -12.36 10.59 7.72
N ALA A 20 -13.41 9.77 7.68
CA ALA A 20 -14.42 9.72 8.75
C ALA A 20 -13.82 9.22 10.07
N ALA A 21 -12.84 8.31 10.00
CA ALA A 21 -12.09 7.82 11.15
C ALA A 21 -10.97 8.76 11.63
N THR A 22 -10.76 9.94 11.01
CA THR A 22 -9.68 10.88 11.40
C THR A 22 -9.73 11.30 12.86
N ALA A 23 -10.91 11.34 13.49
CA ALA A 23 -11.03 11.67 14.92
C ALA A 23 -10.28 10.67 15.83
N GLU A 24 -10.08 9.43 15.36
CA GLU A 24 -9.34 8.38 16.07
C GLU A 24 -7.82 8.43 15.81
N PHE A 25 -7.37 9.24 14.83
CA PHE A 25 -5.96 9.34 14.44
C PHE A 25 -5.40 10.74 14.73
N LYS A 26 -4.36 10.81 15.57
CA LYS A 26 -3.67 12.09 15.86
C LYS A 26 -3.13 12.79 14.60
N ASN A 27 -2.55 12.00 13.69
CA ASN A 27 -1.99 12.45 12.43
C ASN A 27 -2.37 11.42 11.36
N LEU A 28 -3.00 11.86 10.27
CA LEU A 28 -3.35 11.01 9.13
C LEU A 28 -2.88 11.69 7.84
N GLU A 29 -2.11 10.96 7.04
CA GLU A 29 -1.51 11.46 5.81
C GLU A 29 -1.79 10.49 4.68
N PHE A 30 -2.44 10.96 3.61
CA PHE A 30 -2.70 10.16 2.44
C PHE A 30 -1.58 10.31 1.40
N PHE A 31 -1.26 9.19 0.77
CA PHE A 31 -0.38 9.09 -0.38
C PHE A 31 -0.95 8.10 -1.39
N TYR A 32 -0.69 8.35 -2.66
CA TYR A 32 -1.12 7.54 -3.78
C TYR A 32 0.07 6.93 -4.50
N PHE A 33 -0.07 5.70 -4.99
CA PHE A 33 0.91 4.98 -5.82
C PHE A 33 0.16 4.24 -6.94
N HIS A 34 0.85 3.76 -7.97
CA HIS A 34 0.21 3.06 -9.08
C HIS A 34 0.75 1.63 -9.18
N ASN A 35 -0.14 0.65 -9.02
CA ASN A 35 0.10 -0.79 -8.95
C ASN A 35 1.04 -1.22 -7.80
N CYS A 36 2.31 -0.83 -7.87
CA CYS A 36 3.33 -1.12 -6.86
C CYS A 36 3.97 0.17 -6.32
N LEU A 37 4.59 0.06 -5.14
CA LEU A 37 5.39 1.13 -4.57
C LEU A 37 6.76 1.21 -5.25
N TYR A 38 7.17 2.40 -5.66
CA TYR A 38 8.47 2.67 -6.27
C TYR A 38 9.13 3.91 -5.64
N GLU A 39 10.01 4.60 -6.37
CA GLU A 39 10.79 5.74 -5.88
C GLU A 39 10.01 7.05 -5.72
N GLY A 40 8.75 7.08 -6.18
CA GLY A 40 7.88 8.22 -6.00
C GLY A 40 6.41 7.88 -5.82
N ILE A 41 5.76 8.71 -5.01
CA ILE A 41 4.34 8.63 -4.67
C ILE A 41 3.70 10.02 -4.79
N TRP A 42 2.38 10.11 -4.81
CA TRP A 42 1.65 11.36 -5.00
C TRP A 42 0.84 11.75 -3.76
N LYS A 43 0.62 13.06 -3.60
CA LYS A 43 -0.30 13.61 -2.60
C LYS A 43 -1.71 13.87 -3.14
N ASP A 44 -1.88 13.82 -4.46
CA ASP A 44 -3.17 14.01 -5.14
C ASP A 44 -3.37 12.84 -6.10
N ASN A 45 -4.56 12.23 -6.06
CA ASN A 45 -4.99 11.13 -6.94
C ASN A 45 -4.90 11.49 -8.44
N ARG A 46 -4.89 12.77 -8.80
CA ARG A 46 -4.66 13.24 -10.19
C ARG A 46 -3.29 12.89 -10.76
N ARG A 47 -2.37 12.32 -9.95
CA ARG A 47 -1.04 11.80 -10.38
C ARG A 47 -0.28 12.76 -11.29
N ARG A 48 -0.29 14.06 -10.96
CA ARG A 48 0.49 15.03 -11.76
C ARG A 48 1.97 14.73 -11.58
N TRP A 49 2.64 14.38 -12.67
CA TRP A 49 4.09 14.10 -12.71
C TRP A 49 4.94 15.16 -12.02
N SER A 50 4.53 16.43 -12.08
CA SER A 50 5.21 17.56 -11.43
C SER A 50 5.09 17.61 -9.91
N GLN A 51 4.30 16.74 -9.28
CA GLN A 51 4.01 16.74 -7.84
C GLN A 51 4.32 15.40 -7.17
N ARG A 52 5.32 14.67 -7.68
CA ARG A 52 5.76 13.42 -7.09
C ARG A 52 6.61 13.68 -5.84
N THR A 53 6.19 13.13 -4.70
CA THR A 53 6.99 13.08 -3.47
C THR A 53 7.92 11.87 -3.56
N LYS A 54 9.20 12.02 -3.21
CA LYS A 54 10.11 10.89 -3.22
C LYS A 54 9.76 9.95 -2.08
N THR A 55 9.70 8.66 -2.36
CA THR A 55 9.36 7.65 -1.35
C THR A 55 10.40 7.62 -0.21
N TRP A 56 11.67 7.89 -0.52
CA TRP A 56 12.72 8.11 0.48
C TRP A 56 12.42 9.24 1.46
N ASP A 57 11.81 10.34 1.01
CA ASP A 57 11.48 11.46 1.89
C ASP A 57 10.44 11.03 2.93
N VAL A 58 9.51 10.15 2.56
CA VAL A 58 8.55 9.56 3.51
C VAL A 58 9.23 8.62 4.49
N LEU A 59 10.10 7.73 4.03
CA LEU A 59 10.88 6.83 4.90
C LEU A 59 11.72 7.58 5.93
N HIS A 60 12.23 8.77 5.61
CA HIS A 60 13.04 9.58 6.53
C HIS A 60 12.23 10.53 7.41
N LYS A 61 11.02 10.92 6.99
CA LYS A 61 10.22 11.94 7.67
C LYS A 61 9.47 11.38 8.89
N TYR A 62 8.95 10.16 8.80
CA TYR A 62 8.09 9.58 9.83
C TYR A 62 8.86 8.57 10.69
N GLY A 63 8.57 8.54 11.99
CA GLY A 63 9.20 7.62 12.93
C GLY A 63 8.71 6.19 12.75
N HIS A 64 9.49 5.23 13.26
CA HIS A 64 9.17 3.79 13.22
C HIS A 64 7.88 3.41 13.97
N ASP A 65 7.34 4.31 14.80
CA ASP A 65 6.08 4.16 15.53
C ASP A 65 4.83 4.48 14.69
N TYR A 66 5.02 5.02 13.48
CA TYR A 66 3.94 5.22 12.54
C TYR A 66 3.36 3.88 12.04
N LYS A 67 2.05 3.90 11.81
CA LYS A 67 1.30 2.78 11.23
C LYS A 67 1.11 3.04 9.75
N VAL A 68 1.37 2.03 8.92
CA VAL A 68 1.21 2.11 7.46
C VAL A 68 0.10 1.18 7.02
N ILE A 69 -0.82 1.72 6.23
CA ILE A 69 -1.91 0.97 5.62
C ILE A 69 -1.78 1.16 4.11
N PHE A 70 -1.33 0.11 3.43
CA PHE A 70 -1.47 0.01 1.99
C PHE A 70 -2.90 -0.38 1.65
N VAL A 71 -3.44 0.16 0.56
CA VAL A 71 -4.78 -0.21 0.07
C VAL A 71 -4.66 -0.33 -1.44
N GLY A 72 -4.94 -1.52 -1.97
CA GLY A 72 -4.76 -1.86 -3.39
C GLY A 72 -5.20 -3.29 -3.66
N ASP A 73 -5.57 -3.62 -4.89
CA ASP A 73 -5.96 -4.98 -5.26
C ASP A 73 -4.78 -5.95 -5.38
N ALA A 74 -3.55 -5.42 -5.35
CA ALA A 74 -2.30 -6.14 -5.52
C ALA A 74 -2.24 -6.93 -6.85
N ALA A 75 -3.07 -6.58 -7.83
CA ALA A 75 -3.17 -7.23 -9.12
C ALA A 75 -2.39 -6.41 -10.15
N MET A 76 -1.25 -6.94 -10.58
CA MET A 76 -0.34 -6.25 -11.50
C MET A 76 0.51 -7.28 -12.24
N SER A 77 1.35 -6.83 -13.17
CA SER A 77 2.36 -7.72 -13.76
C SER A 77 3.33 -8.18 -12.67
N PRO A 78 3.65 -9.48 -12.52
CA PRO A 78 4.64 -9.94 -11.54
C PRO A 78 6.02 -9.27 -11.68
N TYR A 79 6.34 -8.77 -12.87
CA TYR A 79 7.57 -8.02 -13.14
C TYR A 79 7.61 -6.66 -12.44
N GLU A 80 6.46 -6.00 -12.23
CA GLU A 80 6.35 -4.74 -11.48
C GLU A 80 6.85 -4.91 -10.03
N VAL A 81 6.62 -6.09 -9.45
CA VAL A 81 7.07 -6.43 -8.11
C VAL A 81 8.53 -6.88 -8.11
N SER A 82 8.93 -7.72 -9.05
CA SER A 82 10.20 -8.47 -8.95
C SER A 82 11.40 -7.87 -9.68
N HIS A 83 11.22 -6.98 -10.66
CA HIS A 83 12.31 -6.57 -11.55
C HIS A 83 12.51 -5.04 -11.63
N PRO A 84 13.76 -4.57 -11.70
CA PRO A 84 14.08 -3.25 -12.26
C PRO A 84 13.51 -3.11 -13.67
N GLY A 85 12.99 -1.92 -14.00
CA GLY A 85 12.32 -1.63 -15.28
C GLY A 85 10.98 -2.34 -15.47
N GLY A 86 10.43 -2.98 -14.43
CA GLY A 86 9.13 -3.66 -14.47
C GLY A 86 7.93 -2.74 -14.47
N SER A 87 8.08 -1.49 -14.00
CA SER A 87 7.01 -0.49 -13.93
C SER A 87 6.43 -0.18 -15.32
N VAL A 88 5.09 -0.08 -15.38
CA VAL A 88 4.37 0.26 -16.61
C VAL A 88 4.37 1.76 -16.94
N GLU A 89 4.63 2.62 -15.95
CA GLU A 89 4.61 4.08 -16.13
C GLU A 89 6.00 4.66 -16.45
N HIS A 90 7.07 4.01 -16.00
CA HIS A 90 8.44 4.51 -16.14
C HIS A 90 9.47 3.38 -15.97
N MET A 91 10.73 3.67 -16.28
CA MET A 91 11.83 2.76 -15.96
C MET A 91 12.27 2.95 -14.51
N ASN A 92 11.90 2.01 -13.63
CA ASN A 92 12.31 2.00 -12.23
C ASN A 92 13.70 1.36 -12.05
N ASP A 93 14.61 2.02 -11.33
CA ASP A 93 15.95 1.48 -11.06
C ASP A 93 15.92 0.29 -10.08
N GLU A 94 14.93 0.27 -9.18
CA GLU A 94 14.79 -0.71 -8.11
C GLU A 94 13.42 -1.41 -8.19
N PRO A 95 13.34 -2.72 -7.93
CA PRO A 95 12.09 -3.48 -8.00
C PRO A 95 11.11 -3.04 -6.90
N GLY A 96 9.81 -3.18 -7.16
CA GLY A 96 8.77 -2.81 -6.20
C GLY A 96 8.84 -3.58 -4.87
N ALA A 97 9.25 -4.85 -4.91
CA ALA A 97 9.48 -5.67 -3.73
C ALA A 97 10.45 -5.02 -2.74
N LEU A 98 11.55 -4.43 -3.25
CA LEU A 98 12.57 -3.81 -2.40
C LEU A 98 12.01 -2.57 -1.68
N TRP A 99 11.12 -1.82 -2.32
CA TRP A 99 10.44 -0.69 -1.69
C TRP A 99 9.47 -1.14 -0.60
N LEU A 100 8.70 -2.20 -0.86
CA LEU A 100 7.78 -2.75 0.14
C LEU A 100 8.54 -3.35 1.33
N GLU A 101 9.62 -4.10 1.10
CA GLU A 101 10.50 -4.62 2.14
C GLU A 101 11.02 -3.48 3.03
N ARG A 102 11.49 -2.38 2.44
CA ARG A 102 11.93 -1.19 3.22
C ARG A 102 10.82 -0.65 4.10
N PHE A 103 9.59 -0.56 3.60
CA PHE A 103 8.46 -0.08 4.40
C PHE A 103 8.10 -1.03 5.54
N VAL A 104 8.01 -2.34 5.27
CA VAL A 104 7.70 -3.34 6.29
C VAL A 104 8.79 -3.38 7.38
N HIS A 105 10.06 -3.24 7.00
CA HIS A 105 11.17 -3.16 7.95
C HIS A 105 11.20 -1.84 8.74
N THR A 106 10.90 -0.71 8.09
CA THR A 106 10.92 0.62 8.73
C THR A 106 9.70 0.80 9.64
N TYR A 107 8.53 0.29 9.25
CA TYR A 107 7.28 0.44 9.98
C TYR A 107 6.72 -0.96 10.28
N PRO A 108 7.08 -1.58 11.42
CA PRO A 108 6.62 -2.94 11.74
C PRO A 108 5.09 -3.08 11.76
N ALA A 109 4.38 -1.99 12.12
CA ALA A 109 2.94 -1.88 12.02
C ALA A 109 2.52 -1.49 10.59
N THR A 110 2.77 -2.40 9.63
CA THR A 110 2.34 -2.26 8.23
C THR A 110 1.35 -3.36 7.87
N VAL A 111 0.23 -2.99 7.25
CA VAL A 111 -0.78 -3.91 6.71
C VAL A 111 -1.16 -3.53 5.29
N TRP A 112 -1.75 -4.47 4.55
CA TRP A 112 -2.31 -4.25 3.21
C TRP A 112 -3.80 -4.60 3.21
N LEU A 113 -4.65 -3.66 2.79
CA LEU A 113 -6.08 -3.88 2.60
C LEU A 113 -6.38 -4.11 1.12
N ASN A 114 -6.98 -5.25 0.81
CA ASN A 114 -7.28 -5.65 -0.56
C ASN A 114 -8.80 -5.69 -0.80
N PRO A 115 -9.35 -4.90 -1.75
CA PRO A 115 -10.77 -4.92 -2.07
C PRO A 115 -11.24 -6.15 -2.84
N VAL A 116 -10.31 -6.93 -3.42
CA VAL A 116 -10.63 -8.20 -4.07
C VAL A 116 -10.96 -9.23 -3.00
N GLU A 117 -12.00 -10.04 -3.25
CA GLU A 117 -12.40 -11.13 -2.35
C GLU A 117 -11.21 -12.08 -2.09
N GLU A 118 -10.99 -12.43 -0.83
CA GLU A 118 -9.83 -13.22 -0.39
C GLU A 118 -9.69 -14.57 -1.12
N ARG A 119 -10.80 -15.23 -1.41
CA ARG A 119 -10.83 -16.48 -2.19
C ARG A 119 -10.22 -16.36 -3.58
N GLN A 120 -10.04 -15.15 -4.09
CA GLN A 120 -9.49 -14.89 -5.41
C GLN A 120 -7.98 -14.58 -5.39
N TRP A 121 -7.40 -14.34 -4.21
CA TRP A 121 -6.00 -13.93 -4.10
C TRP A 121 -5.03 -14.98 -4.62
N ASP A 122 -5.37 -16.27 -4.50
CA ASP A 122 -4.54 -17.37 -4.98
C ASP A 122 -4.56 -17.53 -6.52
N TYR A 123 -5.42 -16.80 -7.24
CA TYR A 123 -5.43 -16.81 -8.71
C TYR A 123 -4.46 -15.79 -9.33
N SER A 124 -3.96 -14.84 -8.54
CA SER A 124 -3.04 -13.80 -9.01
C SER A 124 -1.65 -14.00 -8.41
N THR A 125 -0.65 -14.16 -9.26
CA THR A 125 0.75 -14.34 -8.83
C THR A 125 1.26 -13.10 -8.11
N SER A 126 0.97 -11.89 -8.61
CA SER A 126 1.40 -10.66 -7.93
C SER A 126 0.73 -10.52 -6.57
N THR A 127 -0.54 -10.88 -6.45
CA THR A 127 -1.28 -10.80 -5.18
C THR A 127 -0.66 -11.71 -4.13
N GLN A 128 -0.23 -12.92 -4.53
CA GLN A 128 0.53 -13.82 -3.65
C GLN A 128 1.88 -13.23 -3.25
N MET A 129 2.62 -12.66 -4.19
CA MET A 129 3.91 -12.01 -3.90
C MET A 129 3.74 -10.85 -2.90
N ILE A 130 2.73 -10.00 -3.08
CA ILE A 130 2.43 -8.92 -2.13
C ILE A 130 2.06 -9.52 -0.76
N ARG A 131 1.20 -10.55 -0.69
CA ARG A 131 0.84 -11.22 0.58
C ARG A 131 2.08 -11.70 1.33
N ASP A 132 3.04 -12.29 0.62
CA ASP A 132 4.28 -12.82 1.19
C ASP A 132 5.20 -11.70 1.67
N LEU A 133 5.36 -10.62 0.88
CA LEU A 133 6.14 -9.43 1.26
C LEU A 133 5.57 -8.73 2.50
N MET A 134 4.24 -8.77 2.65
CA MET A 134 3.54 -8.26 3.83
C MET A 134 3.63 -9.21 5.03
N GLY A 135 4.31 -10.36 4.92
CA GLY A 135 4.44 -11.33 6.01
C GLY A 135 3.11 -11.92 6.47
N GLY A 136 2.13 -12.00 5.57
CA GLY A 136 0.76 -12.43 5.89
C GLY A 136 -0.15 -11.32 6.47
N SER A 137 0.36 -10.08 6.65
CA SER A 137 -0.45 -8.93 7.09
C SER A 137 -1.22 -8.29 5.94
N MET A 138 -1.97 -9.09 5.18
CA MET A 138 -2.88 -8.65 4.13
C MET A 138 -4.31 -9.10 4.46
N TYR A 139 -5.26 -8.15 4.43
CA TYR A 139 -6.64 -8.36 4.90
C TYR A 139 -7.65 -7.87 3.85
N PRO A 140 -8.84 -8.49 3.76
CA PRO A 140 -9.86 -8.05 2.82
C PRO A 140 -10.47 -6.70 3.26
N LEU A 141 -10.84 -5.85 2.31
CA LEU A 141 -11.54 -4.59 2.58
C LEU A 141 -13.03 -4.85 2.91
N THR A 142 -13.26 -5.48 4.05
CA THR A 142 -14.55 -5.80 4.65
C THR A 142 -14.54 -5.32 6.11
N LEU A 143 -15.70 -5.31 6.79
CA LEU A 143 -15.74 -4.90 8.19
C LEU A 143 -14.83 -5.77 9.07
N ASP A 144 -14.91 -7.09 8.91
CA ASP A 144 -14.11 -8.05 9.67
C ASP A 144 -12.61 -7.90 9.35
N GLY A 145 -12.26 -7.76 8.07
CA GLY A 145 -10.87 -7.55 7.65
C GLY A 145 -10.29 -6.22 8.13
N LEU A 146 -11.11 -5.16 8.25
CA LEU A 146 -10.70 -3.90 8.87
C LEU A 146 -10.45 -4.07 10.37
N GLU A 147 -11.30 -4.82 11.08
CA GLU A 147 -11.08 -5.11 12.50
C GLU A 147 -9.78 -5.88 12.73
N ASP A 148 -9.53 -6.93 11.93
CA ASP A 148 -8.32 -7.74 12.01
C ASP A 148 -7.07 -6.92 11.67
N ALA A 149 -7.12 -6.10 10.62
CA ALA A 149 -6.03 -5.19 10.26
C ALA A 149 -5.72 -4.21 11.40
N MET A 150 -6.74 -3.62 12.03
CA MET A 150 -6.56 -2.71 13.16
C MET A 150 -6.00 -3.41 14.40
N ARG A 151 -6.39 -4.66 14.66
CA ARG A 151 -5.81 -5.49 15.72
C ARG A 151 -4.32 -5.75 15.44
N GLU A 152 -3.95 -6.08 14.22
CA GLU A 152 -2.54 -6.28 13.85
C GLU A 152 -1.73 -5.00 14.02
N LEU A 153 -2.27 -3.85 13.60
CA LEU A 153 -1.61 -2.54 13.76
C LEU A 153 -1.45 -2.09 15.21
N THR A 154 -2.17 -2.67 16.18
CA THR A 154 -2.04 -2.35 17.61
C THR A 154 -1.15 -3.35 18.36
N ARG A 155 -0.79 -4.46 17.73
CA ARG A 155 0.10 -5.46 18.29
C ARG A 155 1.52 -4.90 18.38
N LYS A 156 2.14 -4.97 19.56
CA LYS A 156 3.56 -4.66 19.71
C LYS A 156 4.38 -5.75 19.03
N LYS A 157 4.99 -5.43 17.89
CA LYS A 157 6.05 -6.24 17.29
C LYS A 157 7.36 -5.87 17.99
N HIS A 158 7.96 -6.87 18.64
CA HIS A 158 9.21 -6.74 19.41
C HIS A 158 10.42 -6.90 18.50
#